data_AF-A0A7X5UU00-F1
#
_entry.id   AF-A0A7X5UU00-F1
#
_cell.length_a   1.000
_cell.length_b   1.000
_cell.length_c   1.000
_cell.angle_alpha   90.00
_cell.angle_beta   90.00
_cell.angle_gamma   90.00
#
_symmetry.space_group_name_H-M   'P 1'
#
loop_
_entity.id
_entity.type
_entity.pdbx_description
1 polymer ?
#
loop_
_entity_poly.entity_id
_entity_poly.type
_entity_poly.pdbx_seq_one_letter_code
_entity_poly.pdbx_strand_id
1 'polypeptide(L)'
;MVGIPRLGLAAASELGVEVNRLALVPRPGADFAPVTAALLDGLDLVATASPERTQEARRLSARARHRGAVLLSFGPWPGAEVELRCLSSRWTGLDHGHGYLREREVLVDVVGRGAVTRPSRTALLLPGPGGVVRRVGHTEGVAPAGVVKAG
;
A
#
# COMPACT_ATOMS: atom_id res chain seq x y z
N MET A 1 -2.29 8.17 9.22
CA MET A 1 -1.58 6.87 9.18
C MET A 1 -1.30 6.39 10.59
N VAL A 2 -1.48 5.09 10.86
CA VAL A 2 -1.40 4.52 12.22
C VAL A 2 -0.57 3.24 12.24
N GLY A 3 0.39 3.14 13.16
CA GLY A 3 1.17 1.90 13.36
C GLY A 3 2.15 1.56 12.24
N ILE A 4 2.53 2.53 11.40
CA ILE A 4 3.47 2.34 10.29
C ILE A 4 4.74 3.16 10.58
N PRO A 5 5.70 2.63 11.37
CA PRO A 5 6.80 3.43 11.89
C PRO A 5 7.86 3.84 10.87
N ARG A 6 7.96 3.10 9.76
CA ARG A 6 8.99 3.29 8.71
C ARG A 6 8.41 3.88 7.42
N LEU A 7 7.49 4.84 7.55
CA LEU A 7 6.97 5.57 6.40
C LEU A 7 8.00 6.58 5.89
N GLY A 8 8.40 6.47 4.62
CA GLY A 8 9.22 7.48 3.96
C GLY A 8 8.40 8.69 3.53
N LEU A 9 8.39 9.77 4.32
CA LEU A 9 7.62 10.99 4.01
C LEU A 9 8.14 11.73 2.78
N ALA A 10 9.45 11.73 2.55
CA ALA A 10 10.03 12.33 1.35
C ALA A 10 9.54 11.59 0.08
N ALA A 11 9.65 10.26 0.07
CA ALA A 11 9.13 9.43 -1.01
C ALA A 11 7.60 9.56 -1.17
N ALA A 12 6.84 9.69 -0.08
CA ALA A 12 5.40 9.93 -0.15
C ALA A 12 5.10 11.29 -0.81
N SER A 13 5.84 12.34 -0.46
CA SER A 13 5.71 13.67 -1.07
C SER A 13 6.04 13.65 -2.57
N GLU A 14 7.09 12.93 -2.97
CA GLU A 14 7.46 12.73 -4.38
C GLU A 14 6.36 12.02 -5.17
N LEU A 15 5.60 11.14 -4.53
CA LEU A 15 4.44 10.44 -5.09
C LEU A 15 3.11 11.22 -4.95
N GLY A 16 3.16 12.49 -4.55
CA GLY A 16 2.00 13.39 -4.51
C GLY A 16 1.22 13.43 -3.20
N VAL A 17 1.74 12.87 -2.10
CA VAL A 17 1.12 13.03 -0.78
C VAL A 17 1.35 14.44 -0.27
N GLU A 18 0.26 15.18 -0.01
CA GLU A 18 0.33 16.49 0.64
C GLU A 18 0.66 16.32 2.14
N VAL A 19 1.94 16.32 2.49
CA VAL A 19 2.43 16.04 3.86
C VAL A 19 1.85 17.02 4.89
N ASN A 20 1.53 18.26 4.49
CA ASN A 20 0.88 19.25 5.36
C ASN A 20 -0.54 18.84 5.82
N ARG A 21 -1.18 17.89 5.12
CA ARG A 21 -2.50 17.35 5.47
C ARG A 21 -2.42 15.94 6.06
N LEU A 22 -1.22 15.46 6.39
CA LEU A 22 -1.00 14.09 6.84
C LEU A 22 -0.96 13.99 8.37
N ALA A 23 -1.92 13.28 8.96
CA ALA A 23 -1.84 12.86 10.35
C ALA A 23 -1.00 11.57 10.49
N LEU A 24 -0.03 11.55 11.40
CA LEU A 24 0.86 10.40 11.62
C LEU A 24 0.85 9.96 13.08
N VAL A 25 0.53 8.70 13.33
CA VAL A 25 0.72 8.03 14.62
C VAL A 25 1.57 6.77 14.40
N PRO A 26 2.91 6.89 14.40
CA PRO A 26 3.81 5.82 14.00
C PRO A 26 3.76 4.58 14.92
N ARG A 27 3.52 4.80 16.22
CA ARG A 27 3.57 3.77 17.27
C ARG A 27 2.42 3.99 18.27
N PRO A 28 1.19 3.56 17.94
CA PRO A 28 0.03 3.78 18.81
C PRO A 28 0.00 2.84 20.03
N GLY A 29 0.78 1.76 20.04
CA GLY A 29 0.80 0.79 21.14
C GLY A 29 -0.58 0.22 21.44
N ALA A 30 -0.95 0.19 22.73
CA ALA A 30 -2.27 -0.27 23.19
C ALA A 30 -3.44 0.58 22.63
N ASP A 31 -3.17 1.82 22.23
CA ASP A 31 -4.17 2.75 21.72
C ASP A 31 -4.41 2.63 20.20
N PHE A 32 -3.93 1.56 19.58
CA PHE A 32 -4.12 1.31 18.15
C PHE A 32 -5.59 1.47 17.72
N ALA A 33 -6.51 0.77 18.38
CA ALA A 33 -7.93 0.82 18.07
C ALA A 33 -8.57 2.19 18.33
N PRO A 34 -8.44 2.80 19.54
CA PRO A 34 -9.05 4.12 19.79
C PRO A 34 -8.46 5.23 18.90
N VAL A 35 -7.15 5.24 18.63
CA VAL A 35 -6.54 6.22 17.72
C VAL A 35 -7.06 6.04 16.29
N THR A 36 -7.09 4.81 15.78
CA THR A 36 -7.61 4.55 14.43
C THR A 36 -9.08 4.95 14.32
N ALA A 37 -9.85 4.67 15.36
CA ALA A 37 -11.26 5.01 15.43
C ALA A 37 -11.49 6.53 15.46
N ALA A 38 -10.66 7.29 16.19
CA ALA A 38 -10.72 8.75 16.22
C ALA A 38 -10.34 9.37 14.87
N LEU A 39 -9.31 8.83 14.19
CA LEU A 39 -8.94 9.29 12.85
C LEU A 39 -10.03 9.02 11.81
N LEU A 40 -10.70 7.86 11.89
CA LEU A 40 -11.85 7.55 11.03
C LEU A 40 -13.05 8.47 11.25
N ASP A 41 -13.15 9.13 12.41
CA ASP A 41 -14.24 10.08 12.68
C ASP A 41 -14.01 11.43 11.98
N GLY A 42 -12.80 11.74 11.52
CA GLY A 42 -12.45 13.04 10.94
C GLY A 42 -11.65 13.02 9.64
N LEU A 43 -11.29 11.84 9.11
CA LEU A 43 -10.50 11.69 7.88
C LEU A 43 -11.19 10.74 6.89
N ASP A 44 -11.16 11.11 5.61
CA ASP A 44 -11.73 10.29 4.53
C ASP A 44 -10.90 9.05 4.20
N LEU A 45 -9.60 9.07 4.53
CA LEU A 45 -8.65 7.97 4.28
C LEU A 45 -7.76 7.73 5.49
N VAL A 46 -7.81 6.51 6.03
CA VAL A 46 -6.94 6.08 7.13
C VAL A 46 -6.15 4.86 6.69
N ALA A 47 -4.83 5.03 6.56
CA ALA A 47 -3.90 3.92 6.39
C ALA A 47 -3.37 3.42 7.73
N THR A 48 -3.35 2.11 7.95
CA THR A 48 -2.98 1.50 9.22
C THR A 48 -2.23 0.18 9.08
N ALA A 49 -1.45 -0.22 10.08
CA ALA A 49 -1.04 -1.61 10.24
C ALA A 49 -2.26 -2.51 10.52
N SER A 50 -2.09 -3.82 10.40
CA SER A 50 -3.12 -4.79 10.78
C SER A 50 -3.26 -4.89 12.30
N PRO A 51 -4.49 -4.87 12.87
CA PRO A 51 -4.72 -5.10 14.28
C PRO A 51 -4.43 -6.55 14.66
N GLU A 52 -4.00 -6.76 15.90
CA GLU A 52 -3.76 -8.10 16.44
C GLU A 52 -5.05 -8.91 16.61
N ARG A 53 -6.17 -8.21 16.90
CA ARG A 53 -7.45 -8.86 17.21
C ARG A 53 -8.47 -8.67 16.10
N THR A 54 -8.99 -9.79 15.57
CA THR A 54 -10.07 -9.80 14.56
C THR A 54 -11.30 -8.99 14.98
N GLN A 55 -11.63 -8.96 16.27
CA GLN A 55 -12.77 -8.18 16.78
C GLN A 55 -12.55 -6.67 16.61
N GLU A 56 -11.31 -6.18 16.76
CA GLU A 56 -10.96 -4.78 16.53
C GLU A 56 -11.04 -4.45 15.05
N ALA A 57 -10.50 -5.32 14.19
CA ALA A 57 -10.61 -5.17 12.74
C ALA A 57 -12.08 -4.99 12.30
N ARG A 58 -12.97 -5.87 12.77
CA ARG A 58 -14.41 -5.80 12.44
C ARG A 58 -15.05 -4.49 12.91
N ARG A 59 -14.76 -4.06 14.15
CA ARG A 59 -15.28 -2.80 14.70
C ARG A 59 -14.79 -1.59 13.91
N LEU A 60 -13.50 -1.55 13.56
CA LEU A 60 -12.91 -0.48 12.76
C LEU A 60 -13.47 -0.45 11.34
N SER A 61 -13.65 -1.61 10.69
CA SER A 61 -14.31 -1.67 9.38
C SER A 61 -15.75 -1.20 9.42
N ALA A 62 -16.52 -1.58 10.44
CA ALA A 62 -17.90 -1.12 10.60
C ALA A 62 -17.95 0.41 10.79
N ARG A 63 -17.04 0.95 11.61
CA ARG A 63 -16.92 2.40 11.82
C ARG A 63 -16.52 3.14 10.55
N ALA A 64 -15.54 2.64 9.79
CA ALA A 64 -15.13 3.21 8.51
C ALA A 64 -16.32 3.33 7.54
N ARG A 65 -17.11 2.25 7.39
CA ARG A 65 -18.33 2.25 6.58
C ARG A 65 -19.37 3.26 7.08
N HIS A 66 -19.62 3.29 8.38
CA HIS A 66 -20.58 4.24 8.98
C HIS A 66 -20.16 5.70 8.76
N ARG A 67 -18.85 5.98 8.71
CA ARG A 67 -18.29 7.31 8.48
C ARG A 67 -18.08 7.63 6.99
N GLY A 68 -18.26 6.68 6.08
CA GLY A 68 -17.93 6.85 4.67
C GLY A 68 -16.43 6.95 4.39
N ALA A 69 -15.57 6.53 5.33
CA ALA A 69 -14.13 6.61 5.22
C ALA A 69 -13.52 5.33 4.64
N VAL A 70 -12.40 5.46 3.94
CA VAL A 70 -11.59 4.36 3.42
C VAL A 70 -10.55 3.94 4.46
N LEU A 71 -10.55 2.65 4.80
CA LEU A 71 -9.56 2.04 5.69
C LEU A 71 -8.59 1.16 4.88
N LEU A 72 -7.35 1.62 4.74
CA LEU A 72 -6.29 0.91 4.03
C LEU A 72 -5.37 0.20 5.02
N SER A 73 -5.22 -1.12 4.89
CA SER A 73 -4.36 -1.92 5.77
C SER A 73 -3.03 -2.27 5.11
N PHE A 74 -1.93 -2.03 5.81
CA PHE A 74 -0.61 -2.57 5.52
C PHE A 74 -0.47 -3.90 6.26
N GLY A 75 -1.06 -4.94 5.67
CA GLY A 75 -1.11 -6.30 6.21
C GLY A 75 -2.50 -6.91 6.05
N PRO A 76 -2.65 -8.21 6.36
CA PRO A 76 -3.92 -8.92 6.24
C PRO A 76 -5.01 -8.23 7.04
N TRP A 77 -6.21 -8.11 6.48
CA TRP A 77 -7.35 -7.52 7.19
C TRP A 77 -8.58 -8.43 7.09
N PRO A 78 -9.12 -8.91 8.22
CA PRO A 78 -10.31 -9.75 8.23
C PRO A 78 -11.51 -9.08 7.55
N GLY A 79 -11.98 -9.66 6.45
CA GLY A 79 -13.10 -9.13 5.69
C GLY A 79 -12.77 -7.91 4.83
N ALA A 80 -11.51 -7.74 4.42
CA ALA A 80 -11.14 -6.78 3.39
C ALA A 80 -12.01 -6.93 2.14
N GLU A 81 -12.46 -5.81 1.59
CA GLU A 81 -13.25 -5.77 0.36
C GLU A 81 -12.37 -5.95 -0.87
N VAL A 82 -11.16 -5.40 -0.82
CA VAL A 82 -10.12 -5.52 -1.84
C VAL A 82 -8.78 -5.79 -1.15
N GLU A 83 -8.03 -6.73 -1.69
CA GLU A 83 -6.67 -7.07 -1.32
C GLU A 83 -5.77 -6.87 -2.55
N LEU A 84 -4.68 -6.13 -2.35
CA LEU A 84 -3.66 -5.90 -3.37
C LEU A 84 -2.38 -6.62 -2.94
N ARG A 85 -1.85 -7.52 -3.76
CA ARG A 85 -0.55 -8.16 -3.46
C ARG A 85 0.45 -7.87 -4.56
N CYS A 86 1.64 -7.49 -4.13
CA CYS A 86 2.81 -7.40 -5.00
C CYS A 86 3.32 -8.83 -5.26
N LEU A 87 3.14 -9.33 -6.48
CA LEU A 87 3.63 -10.64 -6.90
C LEU A 87 5.12 -10.61 -7.23
N SER A 88 5.58 -9.56 -7.90
CA SER A 88 6.98 -9.37 -8.27
C SER A 88 7.32 -7.89 -8.35
N SER A 89 8.61 -7.60 -8.22
CA SER A 89 9.14 -6.25 -8.29
C SER A 89 10.52 -6.30 -8.95
N ARG A 90 10.74 -5.45 -9.95
CA ARG A 90 12.01 -5.29 -10.64
C ARG A 90 12.41 -3.82 -10.66
N TRP A 91 13.63 -3.53 -10.19
CA TRP A 91 14.20 -2.20 -10.26
C TRP A 91 15.05 -2.00 -11.51
N THR A 92 15.12 -0.76 -12.00
CA THR A 92 16.00 -0.30 -13.08
C THR A 92 16.76 0.96 -12.65
N GLY A 93 17.81 1.34 -13.39
CA GLY A 93 18.61 2.56 -13.15
C GLY A 93 20.01 2.33 -12.57
N LEU A 94 20.31 1.09 -12.17
CA LEU A 94 21.67 0.62 -11.97
C LEU A 94 22.14 0.05 -13.30
N ASP A 95 22.99 0.77 -14.02
CA ASP A 95 23.50 0.38 -15.33
C ASP A 95 24.51 -0.78 -15.18
N HIS A 96 25.80 -0.53 -15.33
CA HIS A 96 26.86 -1.55 -15.14
C HIS A 96 27.19 -1.76 -13.65
N GLY A 97 26.16 -1.89 -12.79
CA GLY A 97 26.31 -2.04 -11.34
C GLY A 97 26.55 -0.74 -10.56
N HIS A 98 26.47 0.41 -11.22
CA HIS A 98 26.56 1.74 -10.62
C HIS A 98 25.41 2.64 -11.09
N GLY A 99 25.09 3.68 -10.31
CA GLY A 99 23.97 4.58 -10.58
C GLY A 99 23.00 4.66 -9.41
N TYR A 100 21.76 5.05 -9.69
CA TYR A 100 20.68 5.15 -8.70
C TYR A 100 19.46 4.37 -9.19
N LEU A 101 18.72 3.75 -8.27
CA LEU A 101 17.44 3.13 -8.61
C LEU A 101 16.46 4.22 -9.07
N ARG A 102 15.98 4.13 -10.30
CA ARG A 102 15.12 5.16 -10.93
C ARG A 102 13.66 4.77 -10.95
N GLU A 103 13.39 3.54 -11.35
CA GLU A 103 12.03 3.05 -11.55
C GLU A 103 11.91 1.61 -11.07
N ARG A 104 10.70 1.25 -10.67
CA ARG A 104 10.32 -0.08 -10.21
C ARG A 104 9.09 -0.54 -10.96
N GLU A 105 9.24 -1.60 -11.75
CA GLU A 105 8.11 -2.33 -12.30
C GLU A 105 7.60 -3.31 -11.23
N VAL A 106 6.30 -3.26 -10.95
CA VAL A 106 5.63 -4.08 -9.94
C VAL A 106 4.45 -4.78 -10.57
N LEU A 107 4.41 -6.12 -10.49
CA LEU A 107 3.22 -6.88 -10.83
C LEU A 107 2.32 -6.97 -9.61
N VAL A 108 1.12 -6.40 -9.70
CA VAL A 108 0.13 -6.43 -8.62
C VAL A 108 -1.01 -7.37 -8.99
N ASP A 109 -1.34 -8.30 -8.09
CA ASP A 109 -2.63 -8.96 -8.10
C ASP A 109 -3.66 -8.13 -7.32
N VAL A 110 -4.89 -8.18 -7.79
CA VAL A 110 -6.03 -7.59 -7.12
C VAL A 110 -7.07 -8.68 -6.95
N VAL A 111 -7.42 -8.95 -5.69
CA VAL A 111 -8.49 -9.87 -5.31
C VAL A 111 -9.50 -9.08 -4.52
N GLY A 112 -10.80 -9.29 -4.74
CA GLY A 112 -11.80 -8.62 -3.94
C GLY A 112 -13.14 -9.33 -3.90
N ARG A 113 -14.07 -8.69 -3.22
CA ARG A 113 -15.49 -9.07 -3.13
C ARG A 113 -16.32 -8.00 -3.84
N GLY A 114 -17.54 -8.34 -4.28
CA GLY A 114 -18.41 -7.38 -4.96
C GLY A 114 -17.85 -6.94 -6.32
N ALA A 115 -17.69 -5.62 -6.55
CA ALA A 115 -17.24 -5.04 -7.84
C ALA A 115 -15.86 -5.52 -8.33
N VAL A 116 -15.06 -6.15 -7.45
CA VAL A 116 -13.75 -6.73 -7.75
C VAL A 116 -13.80 -8.26 -7.60
N THR A 117 -14.85 -8.90 -8.14
CA THR A 117 -15.00 -10.36 -8.05
C THR A 117 -14.07 -11.12 -8.97
N ARG A 118 -13.67 -10.52 -10.10
CA ARG A 118 -12.72 -11.12 -11.04
C ARG A 118 -11.31 -10.71 -10.63
N PRO A 119 -10.44 -11.67 -10.24
CA PRO A 119 -9.05 -11.37 -10.00
C PRO A 119 -8.43 -10.71 -11.23
N SER A 120 -7.69 -9.65 -11.03
CA SER A 120 -6.96 -8.98 -12.11
C SER A 120 -5.49 -8.84 -11.74
N ARG A 121 -4.63 -8.90 -12.76
CA ARG A 121 -3.20 -8.65 -12.61
C ARG A 121 -2.84 -7.43 -13.42
N THR A 122 -2.09 -6.51 -12.82
CA THR A 122 -1.70 -5.26 -13.45
C THR A 122 -0.23 -5.00 -13.18
N ALA A 123 0.54 -4.77 -14.23
CA ALA A 123 1.90 -4.26 -14.10
C ALA A 123 1.84 -2.73 -13.88
N LEU A 124 2.58 -2.24 -12.89
CA LEU A 124 2.68 -0.84 -12.51
C LEU A 124 4.15 -0.41 -12.58
N LEU A 125 4.40 0.81 -13.05
CA LEU A 125 5.70 1.46 -12.98
C LEU A 125 5.70 2.54 -11.87
N LEU A 126 6.71 2.51 -11.00
CA LEU A 126 6.81 3.31 -9.78
C LEU A 126 8.24 3.88 -9.56
N PRO A 127 8.42 5.20 -9.51
CA PRO A 127 7.54 6.17 -10.16
C PRO A 127 7.50 5.89 -11.66
N GLY A 128 6.36 6.13 -12.30
CA GLY A 128 6.27 6.27 -13.75
C GLY A 128 6.68 7.68 -14.20
N PRO A 129 6.60 7.96 -15.52
CA PRO A 129 6.87 9.29 -16.06
C PRO A 129 6.08 10.38 -15.33
N GLY A 130 6.78 11.44 -14.91
CA GLY A 130 6.17 12.53 -14.14
C GLY A 130 5.99 12.26 -12.64
N GLY A 131 6.59 11.19 -12.10
CA GLY A 131 6.54 10.88 -10.67
C GLY A 131 5.29 10.10 -10.23
N VAL A 132 4.40 9.73 -11.18
CA VAL A 132 3.10 9.13 -10.86
C VAL A 132 3.08 7.63 -11.11
N VAL A 133 2.19 6.91 -10.41
CA VAL A 133 1.94 5.49 -10.67
C VAL A 133 1.36 5.33 -12.08
N ARG A 134 2.04 4.56 -12.94
CA ARG A 134 1.58 4.29 -14.31
C ARG A 134 1.29 2.81 -14.50
N ARG A 135 0.15 2.46 -15.09
CA ARG A 135 -0.08 1.11 -15.61
C ARG A 135 0.78 0.90 -16.85
N VAL A 136 1.56 -0.17 -16.86
CA VAL A 136 2.28 -0.63 -18.04
C VAL A 136 1.47 -1.76 -18.68
N GLY A 137 1.35 -1.74 -20.00
CA GLY A 137 0.77 -2.85 -20.75
C GLY A 137 1.54 -4.13 -20.43
N HIS A 138 0.86 -5.27 -20.35
CA HIS A 138 1.52 -6.55 -20.19
C HIS A 138 2.46 -6.75 -21.39
N THR A 139 3.77 -6.62 -21.18
CA THR A 139 4.73 -7.15 -22.14
C THR A 139 4.80 -8.63 -21.83
N GLU A 140 4.20 -9.47 -22.68
CA GLU A 140 4.45 -10.90 -22.63
C GLU A 140 5.96 -11.15 -22.65
N GLY A 141 6.44 -11.90 -21.66
CA GLY A 141 7.73 -12.58 -21.72
C GLY A 141 8.97 -11.77 -21.33
N VAL A 142 9.31 -11.80 -20.04
CA VAL A 142 10.70 -12.03 -19.63
C VAL A 142 10.67 -13.07 -18.51
N ALA A 143 11.26 -14.23 -18.76
CA ALA A 143 11.48 -15.27 -17.76
C ALA A 143 12.18 -14.67 -16.52
N PRO A 144 11.87 -15.12 -15.29
CA PRO A 144 12.48 -14.56 -14.09
C PRO A 144 14.00 -14.73 -14.15
N ALA A 145 14.72 -13.62 -14.35
CA ALA A 145 16.15 -13.55 -14.12
C ALA A 145 16.40 -13.88 -12.65
N GLY A 146 17.33 -14.82 -12.43
CA GLY A 146 17.56 -15.47 -11.15
C GLY A 146 17.69 -14.52 -9.96
N VAL A 147 17.06 -14.91 -8.86
CA VAL A 147 17.24 -14.32 -7.54
C VAL A 147 18.72 -14.40 -7.16
N VAL A 148 19.41 -13.25 -7.16
CA VAL A 148 20.70 -13.12 -6.47
C VAL A 148 20.39 -13.04 -4.99
N LYS A 149 20.63 -14.14 -4.26
CA LYS A 149 20.68 -14.15 -2.80
C LYS A 149 21.93 -13.36 -2.38
N ALA A 150 21.73 -12.25 -1.67
CA ALA A 150 22.80 -11.68 -0.85
C ALA A 150 23.00 -12.62 0.36
N GLY A 151 24.23 -13.06 0.56
CA GLY A 151 24.67 -13.85 1.72
C GLY A 151 24.81 -13.03 2.99
#